data_AF-A0A3N5YA73-F1
#
_entry.id   AF-A0A3N5YA73-F1
#
_cell.length_a   1.000
_cell.length_b   1.000
_cell.length_c   1.000
_cell.angle_alpha   90.00
_cell.angle_beta   90.00
_cell.angle_gamma   90.00
#
_symmetry.space_group_name_H-M   'P 1'
#
loop_
_entity.id
_entity.type
_entity.pdbx_description
1 polymer ?
#
loop_
_entity_poly.entity_id
_entity_poly.type
_entity_poly.pdbx_seq_one_letter_code
_entity_poly.pdbx_strand_id
1 'polypeptide(L)'
;LDTLEIAKPPFTRAVGVPRVRAHWVRPEVVVQVAFTEWTVHGKLRHPRLLGVRTDKSAREVVREMPASPREVAGPERETSAASRRERETSAASRRERGASAASRRARETP
;
A
#
# COMPACT_ATOMS: atom_id res chain seq x y z
N LEU A 1 18.63 -0.91 29.43
CA LEU A 1 19.00 -1.94 28.42
C LEU A 1 18.95 -3.34 29.03
N ASP A 2 19.32 -3.44 30.31
CA ASP A 2 19.36 -4.65 31.14
C ASP A 2 18.09 -5.51 31.07
N THR A 3 16.90 -4.90 30.95
CA THR A 3 15.64 -5.65 30.86
C THR A 3 15.56 -6.58 29.66
N LEU A 4 16.17 -6.22 28.53
CA LEU A 4 16.17 -7.04 27.32
C LEU A 4 17.46 -7.87 27.18
N GLU A 5 18.41 -7.78 28.10
CA GLU A 5 19.70 -8.43 27.96
C GLU A 5 19.59 -9.97 27.96
N ILE A 6 20.39 -10.62 27.12
CA ILE A 6 20.53 -12.08 27.06
C ILE A 6 22.02 -12.45 26.99
N ALA A 7 22.39 -13.61 27.52
CA ALA A 7 23.80 -14.02 27.54
C ALA A 7 24.31 -14.54 26.19
N LYS A 8 23.42 -15.11 25.36
CA LYS A 8 23.77 -15.76 24.09
C LYS A 8 23.22 -14.97 22.90
N PRO A 9 23.93 -14.95 21.76
CA PRO A 9 23.43 -14.27 20.56
C PRO A 9 22.11 -14.91 20.09
N PRO A 10 21.10 -14.10 19.71
CA PRO A 10 19.81 -14.61 19.22
C PRO A 10 19.88 -15.11 17.77
N PHE A 11 21.05 -15.01 17.11
CA PHE A 11 21.22 -15.37 15.71
C PHE A 11 21.46 -16.87 15.52
N THR A 12 20.62 -17.52 14.71
CA THR A 12 20.77 -18.94 14.34
C THR A 12 21.55 -19.15 13.04
N ARG A 13 21.49 -18.20 12.11
CA ARG A 13 22.09 -18.32 10.75
C ARG A 13 23.16 -17.28 10.43
N ALA A 14 23.37 -16.28 11.28
CA ALA A 14 24.28 -15.17 10.97
C ALA A 14 25.76 -15.59 11.10
N VAL A 15 26.58 -15.23 10.11
CA VAL A 15 28.01 -15.53 10.05
C VAL A 15 28.84 -14.24 10.23
N GLY A 16 29.92 -14.34 11.00
CA GLY A 16 30.85 -13.22 11.22
C GLY A 16 30.26 -12.08 12.05
N VAL A 17 29.39 -12.40 13.03
CA VAL A 17 28.88 -11.43 14.00
C VAL A 17 29.97 -11.20 15.05
N PRO A 18 30.28 -9.95 15.44
CA PRO A 18 31.23 -9.68 16.51
C PRO A 18 30.81 -10.39 17.80
N ARG A 19 31.64 -11.31 18.30
CA ARG A 19 31.39 -12.04 19.55
C ARG A 19 32.03 -11.37 20.76
N VAL A 20 32.98 -10.47 20.54
CA VAL A 20 33.74 -9.76 21.57
C VAL A 20 33.11 -8.38 21.77
N ARG A 21 32.82 -8.00 23.03
CA ARG A 21 32.19 -6.72 23.43
C ARG A 21 30.78 -6.46 22.86
N ALA A 22 30.05 -7.52 22.51
CA ALA A 22 28.65 -7.40 22.12
C ALA A 22 27.74 -7.52 23.35
N HIS A 23 26.79 -6.60 23.49
CA HIS A 23 25.66 -6.74 24.41
C HIS A 23 24.49 -7.34 23.63
N TRP A 24 24.12 -8.58 23.96
CA TRP A 24 23.00 -9.24 23.29
C TRP A 24 21.69 -8.88 23.96
N VAL A 25 20.66 -8.64 23.15
CA VAL A 25 19.32 -8.36 23.64
C VAL A 25 18.28 -9.25 22.98
N ARG A 26 17.14 -9.42 23.64
CA ARG A 26 15.95 -10.08 23.08
C ARG A 26 15.50 -9.34 21.82
N PRO A 27 15.22 -10.05 20.71
CA PRO A 27 14.86 -9.44 19.43
C PRO A 27 13.39 -8.98 19.43
N GLU A 28 13.10 -7.93 20.19
CA GLU A 28 11.75 -7.37 20.36
C GLU A 28 11.58 -6.00 19.72
N VAL A 29 12.66 -5.24 19.61
CA VAL A 29 12.64 -3.88 19.06
C VAL A 29 12.79 -3.91 17.54
N VAL A 30 11.85 -3.28 16.85
CA VAL A 30 11.90 -3.12 15.39
C VAL A 30 12.38 -1.71 15.05
N VAL A 31 13.23 -1.60 14.04
CA VAL A 31 13.74 -0.33 13.54
C VAL A 31 13.59 -0.24 12.03
N GLN A 32 13.47 0.98 11.54
CA GLN A 32 13.52 1.29 10.12
C GLN A 32 14.93 1.72 9.75
N VAL A 33 15.45 1.15 8.66
CA VAL A 33 16.83 1.39 8.19
C VAL A 33 16.80 1.68 6.70
N ALA A 34 17.44 2.79 6.29
CA ALA A 34 17.75 3.06 4.89
C ALA A 34 19.10 2.41 4.54
N PHE A 35 19.22 1.78 3.38
CA PHE A 35 20.44 1.12 2.91
C PHE A 35 20.51 1.14 1.39
N THR A 36 21.68 0.89 0.81
CA THR A 36 21.85 0.94 -0.67
C THR A 36 21.51 -0.38 -1.34
N GLU A 37 21.99 -1.49 -0.79
CA GLU A 37 21.79 -2.82 -1.35
C GLU A 37 21.97 -3.91 -0.29
N TRP A 38 21.42 -5.09 -0.59
CA TRP A 38 21.76 -6.32 0.11
C TRP A 38 23.05 -6.91 -0.46
N THR A 39 24.01 -7.24 0.39
CA THR A 39 25.23 -7.95 -0.04
C THR A 39 24.95 -9.43 -0.34
N VAL A 40 25.87 -10.08 -1.05
CA VAL A 40 25.83 -11.53 -1.32
C VAL A 40 25.77 -12.38 -0.04
N HIS A 41 26.27 -11.85 1.08
CA HIS A 41 26.22 -12.49 2.40
C HIS A 41 24.97 -12.10 3.22
N GLY A 42 23.99 -11.43 2.62
CA GLY A 42 22.75 -11.04 3.28
C GLY A 42 22.89 -9.93 4.31
N LYS A 43 23.90 -9.06 4.17
CA LYS A 43 24.11 -7.87 5.03
C LYS A 43 23.64 -6.61 4.32
N LEU A 44 23.31 -5.56 5.08
CA LEU A 44 22.98 -4.24 4.53
C LEU A 44 24.26 -3.49 4.18
N ARG A 45 24.32 -2.88 2.99
CA ARG A 45 25.41 -1.97 2.61
C ARG A 45 25.03 -0.53 2.90
N HIS A 46 25.94 0.18 3.59
CA HIS A 46 25.77 1.57 4.05
C HIS A 46 24.45 1.83 4.80
N PRO A 47 24.14 1.06 5.87
CA PRO A 47 22.90 1.22 6.61
C PRO A 47 22.86 2.54 7.41
N ARG A 48 21.69 3.18 7.43
CA ARG A 48 21.38 4.36 8.24
C ARG A 48 20.10 4.13 9.01
N LEU A 49 20.14 4.32 10.33
CA LEU A 49 18.95 4.24 11.17
C LEU A 49 18.03 5.42 10.86
N LEU A 50 16.76 5.13 10.56
CA LEU A 50 15.72 6.15 10.38
C LEU A 50 14.90 6.35 11.65
N GLY A 51 14.58 5.27 12.37
CA GLY A 51 13.81 5.34 13.61
C GLY A 51 13.39 3.98 14.15
N VAL A 52 12.74 3.98 15.32
CA VAL A 52 12.14 2.80 15.94
C VAL A 52 10.70 2.66 15.45
N ARG A 53 10.27 1.43 15.15
CA ARG A 53 8.89 1.10 14.78
C ARG A 53 8.21 0.37 15.91
N THR A 54 7.25 1.02 16.55
CA THR A 54 6.39 0.44 17.61
C THR A 54 5.13 -0.20 17.06
N ASP A 55 4.84 0.02 15.79
CA ASP A 55 3.62 -0.39 15.10
C ASP A 55 3.75 -1.76 14.41
N LYS A 56 4.95 -2.34 14.37
CA LYS A 56 5.24 -3.64 13.74
C LYS A 56 5.90 -4.59 14.73
N SER A 57 5.43 -5.84 14.79
CA SER A 57 6.07 -6.83 15.67
C SER A 57 7.36 -7.37 15.04
N ALA A 58 8.30 -7.79 15.90
CA ALA A 58 9.58 -8.33 15.45
C ALA A 58 9.45 -9.60 14.58
N ARG A 59 8.38 -10.38 14.77
CA ARG A 59 8.12 -11.60 13.99
C ARG A 59 7.59 -11.33 12.58
N GLU A 60 7.04 -10.14 12.33
CA GLU A 60 6.55 -9.72 11.01
C GLU A 60 7.66 -9.13 10.12
N VAL A 61 8.86 -8.93 10.67
CA VAL A 61 9.99 -8.41 9.90
C VAL A 61 10.60 -9.52 9.07
N VAL A 62 10.43 -9.42 7.75
CA VAL A 62 11.01 -10.32 6.76
C VAL A 62 11.92 -9.55 5.80
N ARG A 63 12.79 -10.26 5.09
CA ARG A 63 13.63 -9.65 4.05
C ARG A 63 12.73 -9.20 2.90
N GLU A 64 12.65 -7.89 2.70
CA GLU A 64 11.91 -7.31 1.59
C GLU A 64 12.66 -7.58 0.28
N MET A 65 11.94 -8.16 -0.69
CA MET A 65 12.39 -8.27 -2.07
C MET A 65 11.73 -7.17 -2.89
N PRO A 66 12.44 -6.55 -3.84
CA PRO A 66 11.81 -5.59 -4.73
C PRO A 66 10.63 -6.27 -5.42
N ALA A 67 9.45 -5.66 -5.31
CA ALA A 67 8.26 -6.16 -6.01
C ALA A 67 8.58 -6.23 -7.50
N SER A 68 8.18 -7.32 -8.14
CA SER A 68 8.26 -7.40 -9.60
C SER A 68 7.42 -6.25 -10.17
N PRO A 69 7.86 -5.55 -11.23
CA PRO A 69 7.13 -4.40 -11.79
C PRO A 69 5.67 -4.70 -12.19
N ARG A 70 5.27 -5.97 -12.24
CA ARG A 70 3.90 -6.42 -12.54
C ARG A 70 2.92 -6.32 -11.38
N GLU A 71 3.35 -6.15 -10.13
CA GLU A 71 2.45 -6.17 -8.95
C GLU A 71 2.03 -4.77 -8.45
N VAL A 72 2.62 -3.68 -8.96
CA VAL A 72 2.17 -2.31 -8.64
C VAL A 72 0.93 -1.87 -9.44
N ALA A 73 0.32 -2.76 -10.21
CA ALA A 73 -0.96 -2.55 -10.87
C ALA A 73 -2.11 -3.16 -10.02
N GLY A 74 -2.32 -2.62 -8.81
CA GLY A 74 -3.56 -2.79 -8.03
C GLY A 74 -4.63 -1.78 -8.47
N PRO A 75 -5.94 -2.01 -8.21
CA PRO A 75 -7.01 -1.59 -9.10
C PRO A 75 -7.40 -0.12 -8.94
N GLU A 76 -6.82 0.76 -9.74
CA GLU A 76 -7.36 2.11 -9.97
C GLU A 76 -8.46 2.10 -11.05
N ARG A 77 -9.51 1.29 -10.90
CA ARG A 77 -10.69 1.33 -11.80
C ARG A 77 -12.02 1.01 -11.09
N GLU A 78 -12.29 1.65 -9.95
CA GLU A 78 -13.65 1.66 -9.37
C GLU A 78 -14.11 3.07 -9.00
N THR A 79 -14.02 4.02 -9.94
CA THR A 79 -14.82 5.26 -9.86
C THR A 79 -15.43 5.70 -11.20
N SER A 80 -15.10 5.02 -12.30
CA SER A 80 -15.54 5.45 -13.65
C SER A 80 -16.89 4.88 -14.09
N ALA A 81 -17.44 3.86 -13.42
CA ALA A 81 -18.74 3.26 -13.79
C ALA A 81 -19.96 4.05 -13.26
N ALA A 82 -19.82 4.79 -12.16
CA ALA A 82 -20.91 5.57 -11.58
C ALA A 82 -21.28 6.80 -12.42
N SER A 83 -20.30 7.46 -13.06
CA SER A 83 -20.53 8.67 -13.86
C SER A 83 -21.24 8.43 -15.19
N ARG A 84 -21.22 7.20 -15.72
CA ARG A 84 -21.90 6.90 -17.00
C ARG A 84 -23.40 6.70 -16.81
N ARG A 85 -23.80 6.13 -15.66
CA ARG A 85 -25.21 5.80 -15.36
C ARG A 85 -26.07 7.03 -15.05
N GLU A 86 -25.49 8.11 -14.55
CA GLU A 86 -26.21 9.37 -14.28
C GLU A 86 -26.49 10.22 -15.54
N ARG A 87 -25.66 10.07 -16.58
CA ARG A 87 -25.88 10.77 -17.86
C ARG A 87 -27.00 10.15 -18.69
N GLU A 88 -27.20 8.84 -18.60
CA GLU A 88 -28.24 8.14 -19.36
C GLU A 88 -29.65 8.37 -18.79
N THR A 89 -29.80 8.48 -17.46
CA THR A 89 -31.09 8.78 -16.83
C THR A 89 -31.53 10.24 -17.02
N SER A 90 -30.57 11.16 -17.11
CA SER A 90 -30.83 12.58 -17.34
C SER A 90 -31.24 12.89 -18.79
N ALA A 91 -30.72 12.14 -19.77
CA ALA A 91 -31.08 12.31 -21.19
C ALA A 91 -32.47 11.75 -21.52
N ALA A 92 -32.92 10.71 -20.82
CA ALA A 92 -34.26 10.12 -21.00
C ALA A 92 -35.39 11.05 -20.51
N SER A 93 -35.19 11.74 -19.37
CA SER A 93 -36.20 12.65 -18.79
C SER A 93 -36.48 13.90 -19.66
N ARG A 94 -35.53 14.33 -20.51
CA ARG A 94 -35.72 15.52 -21.36
C ARG A 94 -36.58 15.25 -22.60
N ARG A 95 -36.69 14.00 -23.05
CA ARG A 95 -37.44 13.63 -24.27
C ARG A 95 -38.95 13.53 -24.05
N GLU A 96 -39.41 13.17 -22.84
CA GLU A 96 -40.86 13.06 -22.57
C GLU A 96 -41.57 14.42 -22.45
N ARG A 97 -40.87 15.50 -22.09
CA ARG A 97 -41.48 16.84 -22.02
C ARG A 97 -41.64 17.54 -23.37
N GLY A 98 -41.01 17.05 -24.44
CA GLY A 98 -41.08 17.65 -25.78
C GLY A 98 -42.30 17.21 -26.60
N ALA A 99 -42.99 16.13 -26.22
CA ALA A 99 -44.06 15.52 -27.02
C ALA A 99 -45.48 15.98 -26.64
N SER A 100 -45.65 16.89 -25.68
CA SER A 100 -46.96 17.35 -25.18
C SER A 100 -47.34 18.78 -25.62
N ALA A 101 -46.68 19.34 -26.64
CA ALA A 101 -46.90 20.73 -27.08
C ALA A 101 -47.06 20.89 -28.60
N ALA A 102 -47.71 19.95 -29.29
CA ALA A 102 -48.06 20.11 -30.72
C ALA A 102 -49.28 19.27 -31.13
N SER A 103 -50.46 19.55 -30.56
CA SER A 103 -51.75 19.23 -31.23
C SER A 103 -52.91 19.97 -30.56
N ARG A 104 -52.96 21.29 -30.72
CA ARG A 104 -54.17 22.11 -30.53
C ARG A 104 -54.14 23.32 -31.47
N ARG A 105 -54.63 23.15 -32.70
CA ARG A 105 -55.42 24.13 -33.47
C ARG A 105 -55.52 23.69 -34.94
N ALA A 106 -56.74 23.38 -35.36
CA ALA A 106 -57.35 23.81 -36.63
C ALA A 106 -58.62 22.97 -36.87
N ARG A 107 -59.71 23.34 -36.20
CA ARG A 107 -61.05 23.24 -36.79
C ARG A 107 -61.33 24.63 -37.33
N GLU A 108 -61.48 24.76 -38.64
CA GLU A 108 -62.28 25.80 -39.31
C GLU A 108 -62.20 25.49 -40.82
N THR A 109 -63.32 24.99 -41.33
CA THR A 109 -63.65 24.72 -42.74
C THR A 109 -64.61 25.86 -43.18
N PRO A 110 -64.74 26.15 -44.49
CA PRO A 110 -64.95 27.47 -45.07
C PRO A 110 -66.30 28.14 -44.79
#